data_AF-A0A933S860-F1
#
_entry.id   AF-A0A933S860-F1
#
_cell.length_a   1.000
_cell.length_b   1.000
_cell.length_c   1.000
_cell.angle_alpha   90.00
_cell.angle_beta   90.00
_cell.angle_gamma   90.00
#
_symmetry.space_group_name_H-M   'P 1'
#
loop_
_entity.id
_entity.type
_entity.pdbx_description
1 polymer ?
#
loop_
_entity_poly.entity_id
_entity_poly.type
_entity_poly.pdbx_seq_one_letter_code
_entity_poly.pdbx_strand_id
1 'polypeptide(L)'
;MKMNLRKYALAIIAFIVVGFIVTFIWHLVLFGSVYQKLYLVTIPSPIFALGFLSFVIEGLAFVYVFEKFRRGKNPAREGLLFGILVYSLLMGSVAVIAHAAKHDVGNMALWFSLEGSYFIIVGAVLGTIVGLIYGKSPSQ
;
A
#
# COMPACT_ATOMS: atom_id res chain seq x y z
N MET A 1 14.49 10.51 -19.28
CA MET A 1 13.03 10.75 -19.41
C MET A 1 12.68 11.92 -18.51
N LYS A 2 12.06 12.99 -19.04
CA LYS A 2 11.71 14.18 -18.23
C LYS A 2 10.48 13.88 -17.38
N MET A 3 10.57 14.06 -16.07
CA MET A 3 9.48 13.78 -15.13
C MET A 3 8.30 14.73 -15.38
N ASN A 4 7.07 14.19 -15.44
CA ASN A 4 5.88 15.02 -15.53
C ASN A 4 5.40 15.38 -14.12
N LEU A 5 5.80 16.56 -13.64
CA LEU A 5 5.56 16.99 -12.26
C LEU A 5 4.07 17.00 -11.87
N ARG A 6 3.17 17.30 -12.82
CA ARG A 6 1.71 17.26 -12.57
C ARG A 6 1.22 15.83 -12.31
N LYS A 7 1.63 14.88 -13.15
CA LYS A 7 1.27 13.46 -12.99
C LYS A 7 1.91 12.85 -11.75
N TYR A 8 3.16 13.20 -11.48
CA TYR A 8 3.89 12.78 -10.28
C TYR A 8 3.18 13.23 -9.00
N ALA A 9 2.88 14.53 -8.88
CA ALA A 9 2.15 15.07 -7.73
C ALA A 9 0.75 14.44 -7.58
N LEU A 10 0.01 14.31 -8.67
CA LEU A 10 -1.32 13.68 -8.65
C LEU A 10 -1.27 12.21 -8.21
N ALA A 11 -0.29 11.45 -8.69
CA ALA A 11 -0.11 10.05 -8.32
C ALA A 11 0.24 9.89 -6.83
N ILE A 12 1.08 10.77 -6.28
CA ILE A 12 1.39 10.77 -4.84
C ILE A 12 0.15 11.09 -4.01
N ILE A 13 -0.58 12.16 -4.36
CA ILE A 13 -1.80 12.55 -3.65
C ILE A 13 -2.83 11.42 -3.69
N ALA A 14 -3.05 10.82 -4.86
CA ALA A 14 -3.96 9.69 -5.01
C ALA A 14 -3.51 8.47 -4.19
N PHE A 15 -2.22 8.15 -4.19
CA PHE A 15 -1.66 7.07 -3.38
C PHE A 15 -1.92 7.29 -1.89
N ILE A 16 -1.63 8.50 -1.38
CA ILE A 16 -1.82 8.84 0.03
C ILE A 16 -3.29 8.77 0.42
N VAL A 17 -4.16 9.47 -0.33
CA VAL A 17 -5.58 9.58 0.01
C VAL A 17 -6.27 8.22 -0.06
N VAL A 18 -6.07 7.50 -1.16
CA VAL A 18 -6.72 6.19 -1.35
C VAL A 18 -6.14 5.16 -0.39
N GLY A 19 -4.81 5.14 -0.22
CA GLY A 19 -4.14 4.23 0.69
C GLY A 19 -4.65 4.43 2.12
N PHE A 20 -4.61 5.65 2.61
CA PHE A 20 -5.06 5.97 3.95
C PHE A 20 -6.53 5.60 4.18
N ILE A 21 -7.43 5.90 3.23
CA ILE A 21 -8.86 5.53 3.33
C ILE A 21 -9.03 4.01 3.37
N VAL A 22 -8.40 3.26 2.46
CA VAL A 22 -8.53 1.80 2.41
C VAL A 22 -7.99 1.17 3.69
N THR A 23 -6.84 1.63 4.16
CA THR A 23 -6.22 1.16 5.41
C THR A 23 -7.07 1.47 6.63
N PHE A 24 -7.60 2.68 6.73
CA PHE A 24 -8.50 3.08 7.81
C PHE A 24 -9.74 2.18 7.85
N ILE A 25 -10.40 2.01 6.69
CA ILE A 25 -11.60 1.17 6.59
C ILE A 25 -11.26 -0.27 6.99
N TRP A 26 -10.16 -0.82 6.48
CA TRP A 26 -9.76 -2.20 6.77
C TRP A 26 -9.52 -2.41 8.26
N HIS A 27 -8.63 -1.61 8.87
CA HIS A 27 -8.13 -1.87 10.22
C HIS A 27 -9.09 -1.41 11.32
N LEU A 28 -9.85 -0.33 11.09
CA LEU A 28 -10.66 0.27 12.15
C LEU A 28 -12.15 -0.03 11.97
N VAL A 29 -12.65 -0.09 10.73
CA VAL A 29 -14.08 -0.26 10.47
C VAL A 29 -14.45 -1.73 10.27
N LEU A 30 -13.81 -2.41 9.31
CA LEU A 30 -14.17 -3.78 8.94
C LEU A 30 -13.64 -4.82 9.93
N PHE A 31 -12.37 -4.71 10.32
CA PHE A 31 -11.69 -5.76 11.07
C PHE A 31 -11.17 -5.32 12.43
N GLY A 32 -11.51 -4.12 12.92
CA GLY A 32 -10.99 -3.60 14.19
C GLY A 32 -11.19 -4.53 15.38
N SER A 33 -12.34 -5.21 15.46
CA SER A 33 -12.61 -6.19 16.52
C SER A 33 -11.77 -7.47 16.38
N VAL A 34 -11.38 -7.85 15.16
CA VAL A 34 -10.48 -8.99 14.90
C VAL A 34 -9.07 -8.64 15.34
N TYR A 35 -8.58 -7.44 15.04
CA TYR A 35 -7.28 -6.95 15.48
C TYR A 35 -7.16 -6.88 17.01
N GLN A 36 -8.22 -6.46 17.70
CA GLN A 36 -8.26 -6.48 19.17
C GLN A 36 -8.11 -7.91 19.74
N LYS A 37 -8.77 -8.89 19.12
CA LYS A 37 -8.69 -10.31 19.53
C LYS A 37 -7.34 -10.95 19.23
N LEU A 38 -6.58 -10.41 18.29
CA LEU A 38 -5.23 -10.88 17.96
C LEU A 38 -4.15 -10.32 18.90
N TYR A 39 -4.51 -9.55 19.94
CA TYR A 39 -3.60 -8.90 20.88
C TYR A 39 -2.65 -7.87 20.25
N LEU A 40 -3.02 -7.33 19.09
CA LEU A 40 -2.17 -6.43 18.30
C LEU A 40 -2.30 -4.95 18.69
N VAL A 41 -3.30 -4.61 19.51
CA VAL A 41 -3.55 -3.25 19.96
C VAL A 41 -2.77 -3.02 21.27
N THR A 42 -1.59 -2.42 21.16
CA THR A 42 -0.72 -2.11 22.31
C THR A 42 -0.95 -0.71 22.88
N ILE A 43 -1.60 0.18 22.13
CA ILE A 43 -1.94 1.55 22.56
C ILE A 43 -3.45 1.79 22.47
N PRO A 44 -4.04 2.59 23.37
CA PRO A 44 -5.49 2.78 23.46
C PRO A 44 -6.10 3.49 22.26
N SER A 45 -5.30 4.24 21.49
CA SER A 45 -5.77 4.95 20.30
C SER A 45 -4.68 5.03 19.22
N PRO A 46 -5.03 4.85 17.93
CA PRO A 46 -4.09 5.02 16.83
C PRO A 46 -3.50 6.43 16.76
N ILE A 47 -2.20 6.54 16.52
CA ILE A 47 -1.53 7.82 16.26
C ILE A 47 -1.64 8.12 14.76
N PHE A 48 -2.76 8.71 14.35
CA PHE A 48 -3.07 8.96 12.93
C PHE A 48 -1.99 9.78 12.20
N ALA A 49 -1.31 10.69 12.89
CA ALA A 49 -0.21 11.47 12.29
C ALA A 49 0.94 10.59 11.80
N LEU A 50 1.30 9.54 12.55
CA LEU A 50 2.35 8.60 12.14
C LEU A 50 1.89 7.72 10.98
N GLY A 51 0.63 7.27 11.01
CA GLY A 51 0.05 6.54 9.89
C GLY A 51 0.02 7.38 8.61
N PHE A 52 -0.42 8.65 8.70
CA PHE A 52 -0.42 9.55 7.56
C PHE A 52 1.00 9.82 7.03
N LEU A 53 1.97 10.03 7.93
CA LEU A 53 3.37 10.23 7.55
C LEU A 53 3.94 9.00 6.82
N SER A 54 3.58 7.79 7.23
CA SER A 54 4.03 6.58 6.52
C SER A 54 3.53 6.58 5.07
N PHE A 55 2.25 6.89 4.83
CA PHE A 55 1.71 7.01 3.47
C PHE A 55 2.40 8.08 2.62
N VAL A 56 2.81 9.20 3.22
CA VAL A 56 3.57 10.24 2.52
C VAL A 56 4.91 9.67 2.03
N ILE A 57 5.67 9.01 2.91
CA ILE A 57 6.98 8.44 2.59
C ILE A 57 6.83 7.32 1.55
N GLU A 58 5.88 6.41 1.77
CA GLU A 58 5.59 5.29 0.88
C GLU A 58 5.14 5.78 -0.50
N GLY A 59 4.25 6.76 -0.57
CA GLY A 59 3.77 7.32 -1.83
C GLY A 59 4.88 8.00 -2.63
N LEU A 60 5.74 8.78 -1.96
CA LEU A 60 6.91 9.39 -2.60
C LEU A 60 7.84 8.32 -3.20
N ALA A 61 8.18 7.28 -2.43
CA ALA A 61 9.06 6.22 -2.88
C ALA A 61 8.42 5.38 -4.00
N PHE A 62 7.18 4.93 -3.80
CA PHE A 62 6.45 4.08 -4.75
C PHE A 62 6.29 4.75 -6.10
N VAL A 63 5.81 6.00 -6.12
CA VAL A 63 5.55 6.74 -7.36
C VAL A 63 6.85 7.07 -8.07
N TYR A 64 7.90 7.46 -7.34
CA TYR A 64 9.22 7.73 -7.91
C TYR A 64 9.81 6.51 -8.62
N VAL A 65 9.78 5.35 -7.96
CA VAL A 65 10.29 4.10 -8.56
C VAL A 65 9.41 3.69 -9.74
N PHE A 66 8.09 3.72 -9.59
CA PHE A 66 7.17 3.36 -10.68
C PHE A 66 7.40 4.21 -11.93
N GLU A 67 7.55 5.53 -11.80
CA GLU A 67 7.82 6.41 -12.94
C GLU A 67 9.11 6.04 -13.67
N LYS A 68 10.14 5.62 -12.95
CA LYS A 68 11.44 5.27 -13.54
C LYS A 68 11.41 3.95 -14.32
N PHE A 69 10.58 3.00 -13.89
CA PHE A 69 10.56 1.64 -14.46
C PHE A 69 9.36 1.33 -15.36
N ARG A 70 8.30 2.16 -15.35
CA ARG A 70 7.15 1.98 -16.25
C ARG A 70 7.57 2.07 -17.71
N ARG A 71 6.92 1.30 -18.57
CA ARG A 71 7.13 1.29 -20.03
C ARG A 71 6.01 2.00 -20.77
N GLY A 72 4.82 2.08 -20.17
CA GLY A 72 3.68 2.84 -20.67
C GLY A 72 2.87 2.15 -21.77
N LYS A 73 3.02 0.83 -21.95
CA LYS A 73 2.25 0.03 -22.93
C LYS A 73 0.86 -0.29 -22.41
N ASN A 74 0.79 -0.83 -21.20
CA ASN A 74 -0.46 -1.12 -20.49
C ASN A 74 -0.37 -0.56 -19.06
N PRO A 75 -0.73 0.71 -18.86
CA PRO A 75 -0.47 1.41 -17.60
C PRO A 75 -1.17 0.79 -16.40
N ALA A 76 -2.42 0.33 -16.56
CA ALA A 76 -3.16 -0.34 -15.50
C ALA A 76 -2.50 -1.66 -15.09
N ARG A 77 -2.12 -2.50 -16.07
CA ARG A 77 -1.45 -3.78 -15.80
C ARG A 77 -0.05 -3.59 -15.22
N GLU A 78 0.72 -2.64 -15.73
CA GLU A 78 2.04 -2.29 -15.20
C GLU A 78 1.93 -1.82 -13.75
N GLY A 79 0.97 -0.93 -13.47
CA GLY A 79 0.67 -0.47 -12.12
C GLY A 79 0.25 -1.59 -11.18
N LEU A 80 -0.72 -2.41 -11.58
CA LEU A 80 -1.20 -3.57 -10.82
C LEU A 80 -0.06 -4.53 -10.45
N LEU A 81 0.73 -4.95 -11.44
CA LEU A 81 1.84 -5.88 -11.23
C LEU A 81 2.91 -5.26 -10.34
N PHE A 82 3.24 -3.98 -10.54
CA PHE A 82 4.20 -3.29 -9.69
C PHE A 82 3.69 -3.17 -8.25
N GLY A 83 2.41 -2.84 -8.05
CA GLY A 83 1.77 -2.81 -6.74
C GLY A 83 1.82 -4.16 -6.03
N ILE A 84 1.42 -5.24 -6.70
CA ILE A 84 1.44 -6.59 -6.11
C ILE A 84 2.87 -7.07 -5.84
N LEU A 85 3.76 -6.98 -6.83
CA LEU A 85 5.08 -7.58 -6.74
C LEU A 85 6.06 -6.76 -5.89
N VAL A 86 5.94 -5.44 -5.91
CA VAL A 86 6.89 -4.59 -5.18
C VAL A 86 6.30 -4.16 -3.85
N TYR A 87 5.10 -3.56 -3.84
CA TYR A 87 4.53 -3.07 -2.60
C TYR A 87 4.04 -4.20 -1.70
N SER A 88 3.21 -5.12 -2.20
CA SER A 88 2.65 -6.18 -1.36
C SER A 88 3.72 -7.14 -0.84
N LEU A 89 4.72 -7.52 -1.65
CA LEU A 89 5.80 -8.40 -1.18
C LEU A 89 6.72 -7.70 -0.18
N LEU A 90 7.19 -6.48 -0.47
CA LEU A 90 8.10 -5.79 0.43
C LEU A 90 7.41 -5.43 1.74
N MET A 91 6.27 -4.73 1.67
CA MET A 91 5.55 -4.33 2.88
C MET A 91 4.97 -5.53 3.60
N GLY A 92 4.42 -6.51 2.88
CA GLY A 92 3.92 -7.73 3.50
C GLY A 92 5.01 -8.52 4.23
N SER A 93 6.24 -8.55 3.71
CA SER A 93 7.35 -9.22 4.40
C SER A 93 7.68 -8.58 5.76
N VAL A 94 7.59 -7.25 5.86
CA VAL A 94 7.89 -6.53 7.09
C VAL A 94 6.68 -6.51 8.03
N ALA A 95 5.52 -6.12 7.51
CA ALA A 95 4.32 -5.89 8.30
C ALA A 95 3.57 -7.17 8.66
N VAL A 96 3.76 -8.28 7.93
CA VAL A 96 3.11 -9.57 8.23
C VAL A 96 4.11 -10.55 8.82
N ILE A 97 5.15 -10.89 8.07
CA ILE A 97 6.11 -11.94 8.46
C ILE A 97 6.99 -11.44 9.61
N ALA A 98 7.72 -10.34 9.43
CA ALA A 98 8.62 -9.84 10.47
C ALA A 98 7.86 -9.34 11.71
N HIS A 99 6.61 -8.89 11.55
CA HIS A 99 5.74 -8.56 12.68
C HIS A 99 5.37 -9.79 13.51
N ALA A 100 4.94 -10.88 12.87
CA ALA A 100 4.64 -12.15 13.53
C ALA A 100 5.86 -12.77 14.23
N ALA A 101 7.07 -12.50 13.74
CA ALA A 101 8.30 -13.01 14.33
C ALA A 101 8.68 -12.34 15.67
N LYS A 102 8.13 -11.15 15.97
CA LYS A 102 8.54 -10.34 17.13
C LYS A 102 7.38 -9.99 18.09
N HIS A 103 6.16 -10.40 17.77
CA HIS A 103 4.99 -10.17 18.60
C HIS A 103 4.23 -11.47 18.81
N ASP A 104 3.58 -11.58 19.97
CA ASP A 104 2.70 -12.69 20.26
C ASP A 104 1.36 -12.48 19.53
N VAL A 105 1.13 -13.27 18.49
CA VAL A 105 -0.06 -13.18 17.64
C VAL A 105 -1.00 -14.32 18.01
N GLY A 106 -2.16 -13.98 18.59
CA GLY A 106 -3.06 -14.98 19.18
C GLY A 106 -3.54 -16.07 18.20
N ASN A 107 -3.63 -15.77 16.89
CA ASN A 107 -3.91 -16.77 15.86
C ASN A 107 -3.11 -16.48 14.58
N MET A 108 -2.09 -17.30 14.33
CA MET A 108 -1.14 -17.13 13.24
C MET A 108 -1.78 -17.29 11.85
N ALA A 109 -2.66 -18.30 11.67
CA ALA A 109 -3.30 -18.56 10.39
C ALA A 109 -4.27 -17.43 9.99
N LEU A 110 -5.03 -16.92 10.96
CA LEU A 110 -5.91 -15.78 10.76
C LEU A 110 -5.11 -14.51 10.44
N TRP A 111 -4.02 -14.26 11.15
CA TRP A 111 -3.12 -13.13 10.89
C TRP A 111 -2.57 -13.13 9.47
N PHE A 112 -1.93 -14.23 9.05
CA PHE A 112 -1.38 -14.34 7.70
C PHE A 112 -2.44 -14.19 6.62
N SER A 113 -3.64 -14.74 6.85
CA SER A 113 -4.73 -14.66 5.90
C SER A 113 -5.30 -13.24 5.81
N LEU A 114 -5.52 -12.57 6.95
CA LEU A 114 -6.09 -11.22 7.02
C LEU A 114 -5.11 -10.18 6.47
N GLU A 115 -3.92 -10.11 7.05
CA GLU A 115 -2.91 -9.11 6.66
C GLU A 115 -2.28 -9.40 5.30
N GLY A 116 -2.04 -10.67 4.99
CA GLY A 116 -1.57 -11.05 3.67
C GLY A 116 -2.54 -10.61 2.58
N SER A 117 -3.85 -10.83 2.78
CA SER A 117 -4.89 -10.36 1.87
C SER A 117 -4.94 -8.84 1.79
N TYR A 118 -4.82 -8.16 2.93
CA TYR A 118 -4.78 -6.70 2.99
C TYR A 118 -3.68 -6.13 2.09
N PHE A 119 -2.42 -6.58 2.23
CA PHE A 119 -1.31 -6.04 1.44
C PHE A 119 -1.46 -6.35 -0.05
N ILE A 120 -2.01 -7.50 -0.43
CA ILE A 120 -2.30 -7.82 -1.83
C ILE A 120 -3.36 -6.87 -2.39
N ILE A 121 -4.46 -6.67 -1.66
CA ILE A 121 -5.57 -5.79 -2.08
C ILE A 121 -5.09 -4.34 -2.19
N VAL A 122 -4.43 -3.81 -1.15
CA VAL A 122 -3.92 -2.43 -1.15
C VAL A 122 -2.88 -2.23 -2.25
N GLY A 123 -1.92 -3.15 -2.38
CA GLY A 123 -0.92 -3.07 -3.45
C GLY A 123 -1.57 -3.06 -4.84
N ALA A 124 -2.55 -3.92 -5.08
CA ALA A 124 -3.28 -3.96 -6.34
C ALA A 124 -4.03 -2.65 -6.63
N VAL A 125 -4.75 -2.11 -5.64
CA VAL A 125 -5.51 -0.86 -5.77
C VAL A 125 -4.58 0.33 -6.03
N LEU A 126 -3.57 0.53 -5.17
CA LEU A 126 -2.66 1.67 -5.26
C LEU A 126 -1.82 1.62 -6.54
N GLY A 127 -1.29 0.44 -6.87
CA GLY A 127 -0.54 0.25 -8.10
C GLY A 127 -1.36 0.55 -9.34
N THR A 128 -2.59 0.03 -9.42
CA THR A 128 -3.49 0.28 -10.56
C THR A 128 -3.80 1.77 -10.72
N ILE A 129 -4.13 2.47 -9.63
CA ILE A 129 -4.44 3.91 -9.63
C ILE A 129 -3.25 4.72 -10.13
N VAL A 130 -2.05 4.47 -9.59
CA VAL A 130 -0.83 5.16 -10.03
C VAL A 130 -0.56 4.88 -11.51
N GLY A 131 -0.71 3.64 -11.95
CA GLY A 131 -0.57 3.25 -13.35
C GLY A 131 -1.51 4.01 -14.27
N LEU A 132 -2.80 4.11 -13.91
CA LEU A 132 -3.80 4.85 -14.67
C LEU A 132 -3.50 6.35 -14.76
N ILE A 133 -3.02 6.98 -13.68
CA ILE A 133 -2.65 8.41 -13.66
C ILE A 133 -1.50 8.70 -14.62
N TYR A 134 -0.49 7.84 -14.67
CA TYR A 134 0.61 8.00 -15.64
C TYR A 134 0.15 7.79 -17.08
N GLY A 135 -0.78 6.86 -17.29
CA GLY A 135 -1.35 6.57 -18.60
C GLY A 135 -0.31 6.09 -19.61
N LYS A 136 -0.72 6.00 -20.88
CA LYS A 136 0.18 5.56 -21.96
C LYS A 136 1.33 6.56 -22.14
N SER A 137 2.51 6.06 -22.52
CA SER A 137 3.59 6.96 -22.93
C SER A 137 3.25 7.57 -24.30
N PRO A 138 3.39 8.90 -24.51
CA PRO A 138 3.09 9.54 -25.78
C PRO A 138 4.01 9.14 -26.96
N SER A 139 4.99 8.27 -26.74
CA SER A 139 6.06 7.95 -27.68
C SER A 139 6.07 6.48 -28.13
N GLN A 140 4.91 5.81 -28.17
CA GLN A 140 4.74 4.49 -28.78
C GLN A 140 3.45 4.42 -29.59
#